data_AF-A0A9D1NSD7-F1
#
_entry.id   AF-A0A9D1NSD7-F1
#
_cell.length_a   1.000
_cell.length_b   1.000
_cell.length_c   1.000
_cell.angle_alpha   90.00
_cell.angle_beta   90.00
_cell.angle_gamma   90.00
#
_symmetry.space_group_name_H-M   'P 1'
#
loop_
_entity.id
_entity.type
_entity.pdbx_description
1 polymer ?
#
loop_
_entity_poly.entity_id
_entity_poly.type
_entity_poly.pdbx_seq_one_letter_code
_entity_poly.pdbx_strand_id
1 'polypeptide(L)'
;MAKSKLVKVNEKIAEKVVGGYKKIENGAVSGFTKISDAFVDQYLTKDGESVKEAKARLAAEQAEREAKRDALHAAHHEPHIGGPEKR
;
A
#
# COMPACT_ATOMS: atom_id res chain seq x y z
N MET A 1 20.17 -12.98 -39.88
CA MET A 1 21.31 -12.60 -39.01
C MET A 1 21.33 -13.50 -37.78
N ALA A 2 22.39 -14.29 -37.58
CA ALA A 2 22.51 -15.12 -36.38
C ALA A 2 22.85 -14.21 -35.18
N LYS A 3 22.01 -14.22 -34.14
CA LYS A 3 22.35 -13.55 -32.86
C LYS A 3 23.68 -14.11 -32.36
N SER A 4 24.62 -13.21 -32.01
CA SER A 4 25.94 -13.61 -31.51
C SER A 4 25.79 -14.45 -30.23
N LYS A 5 26.79 -15.30 -29.95
CA LYS A 5 26.79 -16.11 -28.73
C LYS A 5 26.66 -15.25 -27.46
N LEU A 6 27.22 -14.05 -27.47
CA LEU A 6 27.15 -13.09 -26.36
C LEU A 6 25.71 -12.60 -26.11
N VAL A 7 24.98 -12.26 -27.17
CA VAL A 7 23.58 -11.79 -27.06
C VAL A 7 22.71 -12.89 -26.45
N LYS A 8 22.87 -14.15 -26.87
CA LYS A 8 22.10 -15.28 -26.32
C LYS A 8 22.40 -15.54 -24.84
N VAL A 9 23.67 -15.38 -24.42
CA VAL A 9 24.05 -15.52 -23.01
C VAL A 9 23.44 -14.39 -22.18
N ASN A 10 23.48 -13.15 -22.69
CA ASN A 10 22.88 -12.00 -22.00
C ASN A 10 21.36 -12.16 -21.84
N GLU A 11 20.65 -12.61 -22.88
CA GLU A 11 19.21 -12.90 -22.81
C GLU A 11 18.90 -13.91 -21.69
N LYS A 12 19.66 -15.01 -21.60
CA LYS A 12 19.49 -16.03 -20.54
C LYS A 12 19.78 -15.48 -19.13
N ILE A 13 20.76 -14.60 -18.98
CA ILE A 13 21.06 -13.96 -17.69
C ILE A 13 19.89 -13.06 -17.30
N ALA A 14 19.40 -12.23 -18.23
CA ALA A 14 18.25 -11.36 -17.99
C ALA A 14 17.00 -12.16 -17.58
N GLU A 15 16.68 -13.24 -18.29
CA GLU A 15 15.56 -14.13 -17.94
C GLU A 15 15.69 -14.70 -16.52
N LYS A 16 16.88 -15.17 -16.15
CA LYS A 16 17.13 -15.73 -14.81
C LYS A 16 17.06 -14.67 -13.71
N VAL A 17 17.62 -13.49 -13.93
CA VAL A 17 17.55 -12.37 -12.98
C VAL A 17 16.10 -11.94 -12.79
N VAL A 18 15.36 -11.79 -13.89
CA VAL A 18 13.95 -11.40 -13.86
C VAL A 18 13.09 -12.44 -13.14
N GLY A 19 13.29 -13.72 -13.46
CA GLY A 19 12.60 -14.81 -12.78
C GLY A 19 12.95 -14.89 -11.29
N GLY A 20 14.22 -14.66 -10.96
CA GLY A 20 14.73 -14.66 -9.58
C GLY A 20 14.06 -13.60 -8.72
N TYR A 21 14.06 -12.33 -9.14
CA TYR A 21 13.46 -11.27 -8.34
C TYR A 21 11.94 -11.44 -8.22
N LYS A 22 11.24 -11.83 -9.30
CA LYS A 22 9.79 -12.07 -9.26
C LYS A 22 9.42 -13.16 -8.25
N LYS A 23 10.23 -14.22 -8.15
CA LYS A 23 10.00 -15.29 -7.18
C LYS A 23 10.14 -14.80 -5.74
N ILE A 24 11.14 -13.96 -5.48
CA ILE A 24 11.37 -13.35 -4.16
C ILE A 24 10.21 -12.42 -3.80
N GLU A 25 9.82 -11.53 -4.73
CA GLU A 25 8.70 -10.61 -4.58
C GLU A 25 7.39 -11.36 -4.26
N ASN A 26 7.05 -12.36 -5.07
CA ASN A 26 5.85 -13.17 -4.87
C ASN A 26 5.87 -13.89 -3.52
N GLY A 27 7.03 -14.41 -3.09
CA GLY A 27 7.18 -15.07 -1.79
C GLY A 27 6.96 -14.10 -0.63
N ALA A 28 7.56 -12.91 -0.69
CA ALA A 28 7.41 -11.88 0.33
C ALA A 28 5.96 -11.37 0.42
N VAL A 29 5.35 -11.02 -0.71
CA VAL A 29 3.96 -10.53 -0.76
C VAL A 29 3.01 -11.60 -0.26
N SER A 30 3.12 -12.84 -0.73
CA SER A 30 2.25 -13.94 -0.28
C SER A 30 2.40 -14.24 1.22
N GLY A 31 3.64 -14.25 1.73
CA GLY A 31 3.90 -14.46 3.16
C GLY A 31 3.27 -13.37 4.02
N PHE A 32 3.46 -12.10 3.63
CA PHE A 32 2.84 -10.97 4.31
C PHE A 32 1.32 -11.02 4.26
N THR A 33 0.73 -11.27 3.08
CA THR A 33 -0.72 -11.37 2.91
C THR A 33 -1.32 -12.41 3.86
N LYS A 34 -0.70 -13.58 4.02
CA LYS A 34 -1.19 -14.62 4.94
C LYS A 34 -1.16 -14.18 6.41
N ILE A 35 -0.09 -13.54 6.85
CA ILE A 35 0.02 -13.05 8.22
C ILE A 35 -1.01 -11.94 8.46
N SER A 36 -1.16 -11.01 7.51
CA SER A 36 -2.19 -9.97 7.60
C SER A 36 -3.60 -10.53 7.59
N ASP A 37 -3.89 -11.54 6.76
CA ASP A 37 -5.18 -12.21 6.72
C ASP A 37 -5.51 -12.84 8.07
N ALA A 38 -4.59 -13.61 8.65
CA ALA A 38 -4.77 -14.23 9.96
C ALA A 38 -4.97 -13.21 11.08
N PHE A 39 -4.23 -12.09 11.06
CA PHE A 39 -4.41 -11.03 12.04
C PHE A 39 -5.80 -10.37 11.94
N VAL A 40 -6.24 -10.07 10.72
CA VAL A 40 -7.58 -9.50 10.51
C VAL A 40 -8.65 -10.48 10.97
N ASP A 41 -8.53 -11.75 10.57
CA ASP A 41 -9.46 -12.80 10.95
C ASP A 41 -9.62 -12.91 12.46
N GLN A 42 -8.49 -12.99 13.17
CA GLN A 42 -8.48 -13.23 14.62
C GLN A 42 -8.89 -12.00 15.44
N TYR A 43 -8.60 -10.79 14.98
CA TYR A 43 -8.72 -9.59 15.84
C TYR A 43 -9.65 -8.50 15.31
N LEU A 44 -9.93 -8.44 14.01
CA LEU A 44 -10.58 -7.29 13.39
C LEU A 44 -11.87 -7.61 12.63
N THR A 45 -12.18 -8.88 12.41
CA THR A 45 -13.49 -9.32 11.94
C THR A 45 -14.56 -9.06 13.01
N LYS A 46 -15.78 -8.81 12.56
CA LYS A 46 -16.98 -8.58 13.37
C LYS A 46 -18.11 -9.45 12.82
N ASP A 47 -18.96 -9.94 13.71
CA ASP A 47 -20.27 -10.52 13.38
C ASP A 47 -20.30 -11.46 12.16
N GLY A 48 -19.38 -12.43 12.12
CA GLY A 48 -19.34 -13.45 11.06
C GLY A 48 -18.93 -12.94 9.67
N GLU A 49 -18.42 -11.72 9.56
CA GLU A 49 -17.87 -11.20 8.30
C GLU A 49 -16.58 -11.95 7.90
N SER A 50 -16.36 -12.09 6.59
CA SER A 50 -15.12 -12.64 6.07
C SER A 50 -13.95 -11.65 6.20
N VAL A 51 -12.72 -12.16 6.18
CA VAL A 51 -11.49 -11.33 6.17
C VAL A 51 -11.51 -10.27 5.06
N LYS A 52 -12.05 -10.61 3.88
CA LYS A 52 -12.13 -9.68 2.75
C LYS A 52 -13.09 -8.52 3.05
N GLU A 53 -14.24 -8.82 3.65
CA GLU A 53 -15.23 -7.82 4.06
C GLU A 53 -14.67 -6.93 5.18
N ALA A 54 -14.04 -7.53 6.19
CA ALA A 54 -13.37 -6.78 7.25
C ALA A 54 -12.33 -5.80 6.70
N LYS A 55 -11.48 -6.24 5.76
CA LYS A 55 -10.51 -5.35 5.09
C LYS A 55 -11.16 -4.21 4.32
N ALA A 56 -12.24 -4.48 3.59
CA ALA A 56 -12.96 -3.45 2.86
C ALA A 56 -13.58 -2.42 3.80
N ARG A 57 -14.20 -2.87 4.91
CA ARG A 57 -14.73 -2.00 5.96
C ARG A 57 -13.63 -1.15 6.59
N LEU A 58 -12.51 -1.76 7.00
CA LEU A 58 -11.38 -1.05 7.60
C LEU A 58 -10.78 0.01 6.66
N ALA A 59 -10.67 -0.28 5.36
CA ALA A 59 -10.21 0.69 4.38
C ALA A 59 -11.17 1.89 4.25
N ALA A 60 -12.49 1.64 4.24
CA ALA A 60 -13.49 2.71 4.22
C ALA A 60 -13.46 3.54 5.51
N GLU A 61 -13.38 2.90 6.67
CA GLU A 61 -13.24 3.59 7.97
C GLU A 61 -11.97 4.47 8.00
N GLN A 62 -10.85 3.98 7.45
CA GLN A 62 -9.60 4.75 7.41
C GLN A 62 -9.71 5.96 6.49
N ALA A 63 -10.30 5.80 5.30
CA ALA A 63 -10.52 6.90 4.38
C ALA A 63 -11.42 7.99 4.99
N GLU A 64 -12.46 7.60 5.73
CA GLU A 64 -13.33 8.53 6.45
C GLU A 64 -12.58 9.27 7.57
N ARG A 65 -11.75 8.57 8.34
CA ARG A 65 -10.91 9.18 9.39
C ARG A 65 -9.92 10.19 8.81
N GLU A 66 -9.32 9.89 7.67
CA GLU A 66 -8.41 10.80 6.97
C GLU A 66 -9.14 12.03 6.45
N ALA A 67 -10.30 11.85 5.80
CA ALA A 67 -11.12 12.98 5.36
C ALA A 67 -11.54 13.89 6.54
N LYS A 68 -11.92 13.29 7.68
CA LYS A 68 -12.23 14.03 8.91
C LYS A 68 -11.01 14.77 9.45
N ARG A 69 -9.84 14.15 9.46
CA ARG A 69 -8.58 14.78 9.89
C ARG A 69 -8.23 15.97 9.00
N ASP A 70 -8.33 15.79 7.68
CA ASP A 70 -7.97 16.82 6.72
C ASP A 70 -8.95 18.00 6.78
N ALA A 71 -10.24 17.74 6.95
CA ALA A 71 -11.25 18.77 7.23
C ALA A 71 -10.96 19.53 8.54
N LEU A 72 -10.55 18.82 9.59
CA LEU A 72 -10.17 19.42 10.87
C LEU A 72 -8.92 20.31 10.69
N HIS A 73 -7.88 19.82 10.00
CA HIS A 73 -6.69 20.60 9.69
C HIS A 73 -7.01 21.87 8.88
N ALA A 74 -7.90 21.77 7.89
CA ALA A 74 -8.35 22.92 7.11
C ALA A 74 -9.12 23.94 7.97
N ALA A 75 -9.93 23.48 8.92
CA ALA A 75 -10.66 24.35 9.85
C ALA A 75 -9.76 25.03 10.90
N HIS A 76 -8.63 24.41 11.26
CA HIS A 76 -7.66 24.96 12.23
C HIS A 76 -6.52 25.78 11.60
N HIS A 77 -6.42 25.84 10.26
CA HIS A 77 -5.49 26.74 9.58
C HIS A 77 -6.20 28.08 9.30
N GLU A 78 -6.40 28.89 10.34
CA GLU A 78 -6.66 30.32 10.10
C GLU A 78 -5.41 30.92 9.43
N PRO A 79 -5.51 31.63 8.30
CA PRO A 79 -4.45 32.55 7.92
C PRO A 79 -4.33 33.54 9.07
N HIS A 80 -3.16 33.63 9.70
CA HIS A 80 -2.80 34.74 10.55
C HIS A 80 -2.77 36.01 9.67
N ILE A 81 -3.96 36.54 9.37
CA ILE A 81 -4.10 37.86 8.81
C ILE A 81 -3.83 38.79 9.99
N GLY A 82 -2.64 39.38 9.96
CA GLY A 82 -2.22 40.39 10.92
C GLY A 82 -3.37 41.35 11.19
N GLY A 83 -3.73 41.46 12.46
CA GLY A 83 -4.74 42.40 12.93
C GLY A 83 -4.36 43.84 12.56
N PRO A 84 -5.33 44.78 12.57
CA PRO A 84 -5.11 46.14 12.12
C PRO A 84 -3.99 46.79 12.95
N GLU A 85 -2.91 47.17 12.25
CA GLU A 85 -1.83 47.97 12.81
C GLU A 85 -2.44 49.29 13.29
N LYS A 86 -2.56 49.43 14.62
CA LYS A 86 -3.01 50.67 15.25
C LYS A 86 -2.02 51.79 14.90
N ARG A 87 -2.43 52.74 14.07
CA ARG A 87 -1.96 54.12 14.08
C ARG A 87 -3.14 55.05 13.89
#